data_AF-A0A954GKL7-F1
#
_entry.id   AF-A0A954GKL7-F1
#
_cell.length_a   1.000
_cell.length_b   1.000
_cell.length_c   1.000
_cell.angle_alpha   90.00
_cell.angle_beta   90.00
_cell.angle_gamma   90.00
#
_symmetry.space_group_name_H-M   'P 1'
#
loop_
_entity.id
_entity.type
_entity.pdbx_description
1 polymer ?
#
loop_
_entity_poly.entity_id
_entity_poly.type
_entity_poly.pdbx_seq_one_letter_code
_entity_poly.pdbx_strand_id
1 'polypeptide(L)'
;RRSATTTPLQALTLMNHDFTLDMADALAARVAEDTGEQPNDQIERAFVLAFGRAPDPNERDTALPLVKQHELNTLCRVLLNANEFIYLE
;
A
#
# COMPACT_ATOMS: atom_id res chain seq x y z
N ARG A 1 17.70 6.55 -24.58
CA ARG A 1 16.26 6.88 -24.66
C ARG A 1 15.50 5.59 -24.93
N ARG A 2 14.87 4.99 -23.91
CA ARG A 2 13.95 3.86 -24.08
C ARG A 2 12.53 4.41 -24.05
N SER A 3 11.76 4.09 -25.08
CA SER A 3 10.41 4.57 -25.31
C SER A 3 9.47 4.09 -24.20
N ALA A 4 8.82 5.05 -23.54
CA ALA A 4 7.69 4.81 -22.68
C ALA A 4 6.55 4.26 -23.53
N THR A 5 6.24 2.97 -23.36
CA THR A 5 5.02 2.36 -23.88
C THR A 5 4.19 1.93 -22.68
N THR A 6 3.82 2.90 -21.86
CA THR A 6 2.79 2.78 -20.85
C THR A 6 1.45 2.92 -21.55
N THR A 7 0.92 1.81 -22.06
CA THR A 7 -0.46 1.69 -22.54
C THR A 7 -1.40 2.11 -21.40
N PRO A 8 -2.09 3.26 -21.49
CA PRO A 8 -2.93 3.78 -20.40
C PRO A 8 -4.11 2.87 -20.05
N LEU A 9 -4.42 1.91 -20.92
CA LEU A 9 -5.54 0.97 -20.76
C LEU A 9 -5.27 -0.14 -19.73
N GLN A 10 -4.00 -0.54 -19.52
CA GLN A 10 -3.66 -1.66 -18.62
C GLN A 10 -3.62 -1.25 -17.14
N ALA A 11 -3.41 0.04 -16.85
CA ALA A 11 -3.47 0.57 -15.49
C ALA A 11 -4.89 0.47 -14.91
N LEU A 12 -5.94 0.69 -15.73
CA LEU A 12 -7.33 0.61 -15.28
C LEU A 12 -7.79 -0.83 -15.00
N THR A 13 -7.25 -1.81 -15.73
CA THR A 13 -7.49 -3.24 -15.49
C THR A 13 -6.80 -3.70 -14.21
N LEU A 14 -5.56 -3.25 -13.93
CA LEU A 14 -4.85 -3.54 -12.68
C LEU A 14 -5.59 -3.03 -11.45
N MET A 15 -6.29 -1.89 -11.55
CA MET A 15 -7.07 -1.29 -10.46
C MET A 15 -8.32 -2.10 -10.05
N ASN A 16 -8.82 -3.02 -10.91
CA ASN A 16 -10.03 -3.81 -10.65
C ASN A 16 -9.82 -5.33 -10.76
N HIS A 17 -8.61 -5.80 -11.02
CA HIS A 17 -8.34 -7.22 -11.15
C HIS A 17 -8.21 -7.86 -9.77
N ASP A 18 -8.81 -9.03 -9.57
CA ASP A 18 -8.68 -9.87 -8.37
C ASP A 18 -7.23 -9.96 -7.84
N PHE A 19 -6.24 -9.90 -8.75
CA PHE A 19 -4.82 -9.89 -8.43
C PHE A 19 -4.39 -8.78 -7.47
N THR A 20 -4.92 -7.56 -7.58
CA THR A 20 -4.55 -6.45 -6.67
C THR A 20 -5.19 -6.61 -5.29
N LEU A 21 -6.36 -7.26 -5.23
CA LEU A 21 -6.99 -7.65 -3.97
C LEU A 21 -6.19 -8.78 -3.32
N ASP A 22 -5.84 -9.82 -4.07
CA ASP A 22 -5.03 -10.95 -3.60
C ASP A 22 -3.66 -10.48 -3.08
N MET A 23 -3.02 -9.52 -3.78
CA MET A 23 -1.76 -8.93 -3.32
C MET A 23 -1.94 -8.11 -2.03
N ALA A 24 -3.04 -7.37 -1.89
CA ALA A 24 -3.29 -6.62 -0.66
C ALA A 24 -3.58 -7.54 0.52
N ASP A 25 -4.34 -8.61 0.31
CA ASP A 25 -4.61 -9.65 1.30
C ASP A 25 -3.30 -10.32 1.75
N ALA A 26 -2.46 -10.70 0.80
CA ALA A 26 -1.16 -11.31 1.08
C ALA A 26 -0.22 -10.34 1.83
N LEU A 27 -0.21 -9.06 1.44
CA LEU A 27 0.58 -8.03 2.12
C LEU A 27 0.08 -7.82 3.55
N ALA A 28 -1.23 -7.73 3.75
CA ALA A 28 -1.83 -7.54 5.07
C ALA A 28 -1.55 -8.74 5.99
N ALA A 29 -1.69 -9.97 5.49
CA ALA A 29 -1.34 -11.18 6.23
C ALA A 29 0.14 -11.16 6.65
N ARG A 30 1.03 -10.77 5.74
CA ARG A 30 2.45 -10.70 6.03
C ARG A 30 2.79 -9.65 7.08
N VAL A 31 2.16 -8.47 7.00
CA VAL A 31 2.34 -7.41 8.00
C VAL A 31 1.84 -7.88 9.36
N ALA A 32 0.67 -8.52 9.43
CA ALA A 32 0.12 -9.04 10.68
C ALA A 32 1.02 -10.11 11.31
N GLU A 33 1.64 -11.00 10.52
CA GLU A 33 2.63 -11.96 11.00
C GLU A 33 3.89 -11.28 11.59
N ASP A 34 4.36 -10.22 10.95
CA ASP A 34 5.60 -9.54 11.34
C ASP A 34 5.43 -8.63 12.57
N THR A 35 4.24 -8.07 12.80
CA THR A 35 4.03 -7.01 13.82
C THR A 35 2.95 -7.31 14.85
N GLY A 36 2.16 -8.38 14.67
CA GLY A 36 0.99 -8.64 15.51
C GLY A 36 -0.09 -7.57 15.34
N GLU A 37 -0.82 -7.25 16.42
CA GLU A 37 -2.00 -6.37 16.40
C GLU A 37 -1.71 -4.88 16.71
N GLN A 38 -0.45 -4.47 16.81
CA GLN A 38 -0.11 -3.07 17.11
C GLN A 38 -0.25 -2.18 15.85
N PRO A 39 -1.19 -1.21 15.81
CA PRO A 39 -1.49 -0.49 14.56
C PRO A 39 -0.32 0.35 14.04
N ASN A 40 0.49 0.95 14.92
CA ASN A 40 1.64 1.75 14.49
C ASN A 40 2.72 0.89 13.82
N ASP A 41 2.99 -0.28 14.41
CA ASP A 41 4.00 -1.21 13.87
C ASP A 41 3.53 -1.79 12.54
N GLN A 42 2.24 -2.12 12.44
CA GLN A 42 1.60 -2.56 11.19
C GLN A 42 1.74 -1.51 10.08
N ILE A 43 1.48 -0.23 10.38
CA ILE A 43 1.60 0.88 9.42
C ILE A 43 3.05 1.02 8.96
N GLU A 44 4.00 1.06 9.89
CA GLU A 44 5.42 1.18 9.55
C GLU A 44 5.88 0.02 8.66
N ARG A 45 5.50 -1.22 9.02
CA ARG A 45 5.85 -2.40 8.25
C ARG A 45 5.21 -2.42 6.88
N ALA A 46 3.95 -2.02 6.75
CA ALA A 46 3.25 -1.95 5.47
C ALA A 46 3.92 -0.96 4.52
N PHE A 47 4.33 0.22 5.00
CA PHE A 47 5.07 1.19 4.20
C PHE A 47 6.45 0.70 3.79
N VAL A 48 7.19 0.04 4.69
CA VAL A 48 8.50 -0.55 4.36
C VAL A 48 8.36 -1.63 3.29
N LEU A 49 7.33 -2.46 3.36
CA LEU A 49 7.10 -3.51 2.37
C LEU A 49 6.59 -2.97 1.02
N ALA A 50 5.76 -1.93 1.03
CA ALA A 50 5.20 -1.34 -0.19
C ALA A 50 6.17 -0.38 -0.90
N PHE A 51 6.88 0.46 -0.15
CA PHE A 51 7.68 1.58 -0.68
C PHE A 51 9.16 1.52 -0.30
N GLY A 52 9.58 0.58 0.55
CA GLY A 52 10.98 0.44 0.96
C GLY A 52 11.45 1.50 1.96
N ARG A 53 10.54 2.31 2.52
CA ARG A 53 10.82 3.37 3.50
C ARG A 53 9.79 3.37 4.62
N ALA A 54 10.15 3.97 5.75
CA ALA A 54 9.19 4.27 6.81
C ALA A 54 8.20 5.37 6.35
N PRO A 55 6.96 5.37 6.88
CA PRO A 55 6.02 6.46 6.64
C PRO A 55 6.53 7.75 7.28
N ASP A 56 6.23 8.88 6.66
CA ASP A 56 6.39 10.17 7.31
C ASP A 56 5.31 10.39 8.39
N PRO A 57 5.46 11.40 9.26
CA PRO A 57 4.49 11.64 10.33
C PRO A 57 3.06 11.90 9.83
N ASN A 58 2.90 12.59 8.69
CA ASN A 58 1.59 12.94 8.13
C ASN A 58 0.90 11.71 7.50
N GLU A 59 1.67 10.88 6.80
CA GLU A 59 1.25 9.59 6.27
C GLU A 59 0.80 8.65 7.40
N ARG A 60 1.59 8.56 8.47
CA ARG A 60 1.25 7.75 9.64
C ARG A 60 -0.02 8.23 10.32
N ASP A 61 -0.16 9.54 10.52
CA ASP A 61 -1.35 10.12 11.17
C ASP A 61 -2.62 9.93 10.33
N THR A 62 -2.47 9.87 8.99
CA THR A 62 -3.56 9.56 8.06
C THR A 62 -3.89 8.07 8.01
N ALA A 63 -2.89 7.19 8.10
CA ALA A 63 -3.05 5.74 8.07
C ALA A 63 -3.59 5.15 9.38
N LEU A 64 -3.27 5.77 10.52
CA LEU A 64 -3.70 5.32 11.85
C LEU A 64 -5.22 5.19 12.03
N PRO A 65 -6.06 6.18 11.67
CA PRO A 65 -7.51 6.02 11.74
C PRO A 65 -8.00 4.94 10.78
N LEU A 66 -7.35 4.78 9.62
CA LEU A 66 -7.73 3.78 8.61
C LEU A 66 -7.54 2.35 9.12
N VAL A 67 -6.38 2.04 9.73
CA VAL A 67 -6.11 0.71 10.31
C VAL A 67 -7.03 0.42 11.50
N LYS A 68 -7.34 1.43 12.31
CA LYS A 68 -8.25 1.29 13.45
C LYS A 68 -9.72 1.09 13.06
N GLN A 69 -10.16 1.60 11.90
CA GLN A 69 -11.56 1.61 11.49
C GLN A 69 -11.89 0.60 10.37
N HIS A 70 -10.97 0.36 9.44
CA HIS A 70 -11.26 -0.27 8.15
C HIS A 70 -10.32 -1.43 7.78
N GLU A 71 -9.65 -2.02 8.78
CA GLU A 71 -8.77 -3.20 8.66
C GLU A 71 -7.47 -2.93 7.87
N LEU A 72 -6.42 -3.69 8.22
CA LEU A 72 -5.09 -3.59 7.63
C LEU A 72 -5.06 -3.81 6.11
N ASN A 73 -6.01 -4.60 5.60
CA ASN A 73 -6.18 -4.85 4.17
C ASN A 73 -6.48 -3.55 3.40
N THR A 74 -7.36 -2.70 3.93
CA THR A 74 -7.67 -1.41 3.28
C THR A 74 -6.43 -0.52 3.18
N LEU A 75 -5.57 -0.50 4.21
CA LEU A 75 -4.29 0.20 4.13
C LEU A 75 -3.41 -0.40 3.01
N CYS A 76 -3.25 -1.71 2.96
CA CYS A 76 -2.43 -2.38 1.94
C CYS A 76 -2.94 -2.10 0.52
N ARG A 77 -4.27 -2.09 0.32
CA ARG A 77 -4.89 -1.69 -0.96
C ARG A 77 -4.57 -0.25 -1.29
N VAL A 78 -4.70 0.67 -0.34
CA VAL A 78 -4.36 2.08 -0.55
C VAL A 78 -2.89 2.22 -0.92
N LEU A 79 -1.97 1.54 -0.24
CA LEU A 79 -0.53 1.61 -0.54
C LEU A 79 -0.19 1.04 -1.93
N LEU A 80 -0.78 -0.09 -2.31
CA LEU A 80 -0.58 -0.69 -3.64
C LEU A 80 -1.16 0.17 -4.77
N ASN A 81 -2.21 0.95 -4.48
CA ASN A 81 -2.83 1.87 -5.44
C ASN A 81 -2.24 3.28 -5.38
N ALA A 82 -1.61 3.65 -4.27
CA ALA A 82 -0.83 4.87 -4.11
C ALA A 82 0.47 4.68 -4.89
N ASN A 83 0.35 4.91 -6.19
CA ASN A 83 1.46 4.92 -7.12
C ASN A 83 2.39 6.09 -6.74
N GLU A 84 3.30 5.87 -5.78
CA GLU A 84 4.28 6.87 -5.31
C GLU A 84 5.27 7.32 -6.40
N PHE A 85 5.13 6.84 -7.64
CA PHE A 85 5.92 7.28 -8.78
C PHE A 85 5.38 8.52 -9.51
N ILE A 86 4.43 9.26 -8.94
CA ILE A 86 3.84 10.46 -9.58
C ILE A 86 4.17 11.79 -8.88
N TYR A 87 4.63 11.80 -7.61
CA TYR A 87 5.00 13.04 -6.94
C TYR A 87 6.46 13.00 -6.45
N LEU A 88 7.36 13.41 -7.34
CA LEU A 88 8.62 14.05 -6.96
C LEU A 88 8.26 15.52 -6.61
N GLU A 89 8.21 15.86 -5.33
CA GLU A 89 8.50 17.24 -4.89
C GLU A 89 9.98 17.35 -4.49
#